data_AF-J9GNN9-F1
#
_entry.id   AF-J9GNN9-F1
#
_cell.length_a   1.000
_cell.length_b   1.000
_cell.length_c   1.000
_cell.angle_alpha   90.00
_cell.angle_beta   90.00
_cell.angle_gamma   90.00
#
_symmetry.space_group_name_H-M   'P 1'
#
loop_
_entity.id
_entity.type
_entity.pdbx_description
1 polymer ?
#
loop_
_entity_poly.entity_id
_entity_poly.type
_entity_poly.pdbx_seq_one_letter_code
_entity_poly.pdbx_strand_id
1 'polypeptide(L)'
;RQVTERALSIVDRHPELEIDRDFVYCAAMLHDIGIFLTDAPGIHCHGDAPYLLHGRLGAELLRKEGFENIARVCERHTGTGLTKENIRERKLPLPYEDFRPETWAEKLICYADKFYSKSKPEQCRSIEQTTKSLEKFGDEGVKLFLTWAAIFEPEE
;
A
#
# COMPACT_ATOMS: atom_id res chain seq x y z
N ARG A 1 2.68 -12.74 1.54
CA ARG A 1 2.56 -13.44 0.24
C ARG A 1 1.24 -13.16 -0.46
N GLN A 2 0.10 -13.12 0.25
CA GLN A 2 -1.21 -12.88 -0.37
C GLN A 2 -1.28 -11.61 -1.24
N VAL A 3 -0.70 -10.49 -0.78
CA VAL A 3 -0.59 -9.24 -1.57
C VAL A 3 0.14 -9.50 -2.89
N THR A 4 1.28 -10.18 -2.84
CA THR A 4 2.09 -10.55 -4.00
C THR A 4 1.33 -11.43 -4.97
N GLU A 5 0.63 -12.45 -4.48
CA GLU A 5 -0.14 -13.39 -5.31
C GLU A 5 -1.26 -12.67 -6.06
N ARG A 6 -2.01 -11.79 -5.37
CA ARG A 6 -3.06 -10.98 -6.00
C ARG A 6 -2.49 -10.01 -7.02
N ALA A 7 -1.42 -9.29 -6.67
CA ALA A 7 -0.78 -8.32 -7.56
C ALA A 7 -0.25 -9.01 -8.83
N LEU A 8 0.41 -10.16 -8.72
CA LEU A 8 0.88 -10.91 -9.88
C LEU A 8 -0.26 -11.43 -10.75
N SER A 9 -1.35 -11.93 -10.15
CA SER A 9 -2.55 -12.34 -10.90
C SER A 9 -3.15 -11.18 -11.71
N ILE A 10 -3.15 -9.97 -11.16
CA ILE A 10 -3.60 -8.77 -11.89
C ILE A 10 -2.62 -8.42 -13.02
N VAL A 11 -1.31 -8.43 -12.76
CA VAL A 11 -0.30 -8.19 -13.84
C VAL A 11 -0.51 -9.17 -14.99
N ASP A 12 -0.68 -10.46 -14.68
CA ASP A 12 -0.83 -11.52 -15.69
C ASP A 12 -2.14 -11.38 -16.50
N ARG A 13 -3.18 -10.75 -15.94
CA ARG A 13 -4.46 -10.45 -16.62
C ARG A 13 -4.46 -9.13 -17.40
N HIS A 14 -3.53 -8.22 -17.11
CA HIS A 14 -3.49 -6.87 -17.66
C HIS A 14 -2.16 -6.54 -18.35
N PRO A 15 -1.77 -7.27 -19.42
CA PRO A 15 -0.53 -7.02 -20.14
C PRO A 15 -0.46 -5.61 -20.75
N GLU A 16 -1.60 -4.98 -21.03
CA GLU A 16 -1.71 -3.62 -21.56
C GLU A 16 -1.22 -2.53 -20.60
N LEU A 17 -1.08 -2.84 -19.31
CA LEU A 17 -0.53 -1.91 -18.31
C LEU A 17 1.01 -1.86 -18.33
N GLU A 18 1.65 -2.77 -19.08
CA GLU A 18 3.12 -2.86 -19.24
C GLU A 18 3.88 -2.85 -17.92
N ILE A 19 3.32 -3.53 -16.90
CA ILE A 19 3.92 -3.60 -15.57
C ILE A 19 4.98 -4.70 -15.52
N ASP A 20 6.19 -4.36 -15.08
CA ASP A 20 7.23 -5.34 -14.81
C ASP A 20 6.82 -6.27 -13.66
N ARG A 21 6.62 -7.55 -14.00
CA ARG A 21 6.19 -8.60 -13.10
C ARG A 21 7.19 -8.91 -11.99
N ASP A 22 8.49 -8.90 -12.29
CA ASP A 22 9.55 -9.18 -11.31
C ASP A 22 9.70 -8.01 -10.34
N PHE A 23 9.54 -6.78 -10.84
CA PHE A 23 9.44 -5.59 -9.98
C PHE A 23 8.26 -5.71 -9.02
N VAL A 24 7.05 -6.07 -9.51
CA VAL A 24 5.86 -6.23 -8.67
C VAL A 24 6.06 -7.32 -7.61
N TYR A 25 6.70 -8.44 -7.96
CA TYR A 25 7.01 -9.48 -6.99
C TYR A 25 7.86 -8.94 -5.83
N CYS A 26 8.98 -8.31 -6.15
CA CYS A 26 9.91 -7.76 -5.16
C CYS A 26 9.24 -6.67 -4.32
N ALA A 27 8.55 -5.73 -4.97
CA ALA A 27 7.94 -4.60 -4.29
C ALA A 27 6.75 -5.01 -3.42
N ALA A 28 5.90 -5.94 -3.87
CA ALA A 28 4.81 -6.46 -3.04
C ALA A 28 5.33 -7.28 -1.85
N MET A 29 6.48 -7.95 -1.97
CA MET A 29 7.09 -8.65 -0.83
C MET A 29 7.72 -7.69 0.20
N LEU A 30 8.21 -6.54 -0.25
CA LEU A 30 8.97 -5.59 0.56
C LEU A 30 8.18 -4.34 0.99
N HIS A 31 6.96 -4.10 0.48
CA HIS A 31 6.20 -2.87 0.74
C HIS A 31 6.10 -2.52 2.24
N ASP A 32 6.01 -3.54 3.08
CA ASP A 32 5.87 -3.46 4.53
C ASP A 32 7.16 -3.69 5.32
N ILE A 33 8.33 -3.72 4.68
CA ILE A 33 9.60 -4.11 5.35
C ILE A 33 9.94 -3.23 6.56
N GLY A 34 9.47 -1.98 6.62
CA GLY A 34 9.69 -1.09 7.76
C GLY A 34 8.80 -1.37 8.99
N ILE A 35 7.88 -2.34 8.93
CA ILE A 35 6.91 -2.58 10.00
C ILE A 35 7.55 -2.97 11.34
N PHE A 36 8.66 -3.71 11.31
CA PHE A 36 9.35 -4.15 12.52
C PHE A 36 9.99 -2.99 13.31
N LEU A 37 10.14 -1.82 12.69
CA LEU A 37 10.64 -0.60 13.32
C LEU A 37 9.53 0.18 14.04
N THR A 38 8.28 -0.30 13.97
CA THR A 38 7.12 0.39 14.54
C THR A 38 6.56 -0.31 15.77
N ASP A 39 5.96 0.48 16.68
CA ASP A 39 5.18 0.00 17.81
C ASP A 39 3.76 -0.33 17.34
N ALA A 40 3.49 -1.62 17.20
CA ALA A 40 2.16 -2.15 16.88
C ALA A 40 1.96 -3.49 17.61
N PRO A 41 1.69 -3.47 18.92
CA PRO A 41 1.64 -4.67 19.75
C PRO A 41 0.58 -5.69 19.30
N GLY A 42 -0.52 -5.20 18.71
CA GLY A 42 -1.60 -6.04 18.17
C GLY A 42 -1.20 -6.92 16.98
N ILE A 43 0.00 -6.72 16.43
CA ILE A 43 0.61 -7.55 15.39
C ILE A 43 2.05 -7.94 15.77
N HIS A 44 2.38 -7.93 17.07
CA HIS A 44 3.67 -8.34 17.63
C HIS A 44 4.90 -7.55 17.12
N CYS A 45 4.71 -6.28 16.76
CA CYS A 45 5.80 -5.35 16.46
C CYS A 45 6.04 -4.43 17.66
N HIS A 46 7.30 -4.31 18.08
CA HIS A 46 7.73 -3.61 19.31
C HIS A 46 8.85 -2.60 19.04
N GLY A 47 8.85 -1.98 17.85
CA GLY A 47 9.79 -0.91 17.54
C GLY A 47 9.43 0.41 18.23
N ASP A 48 10.19 1.47 17.94
CA ASP A 48 10.04 2.76 18.64
C ASP A 48 9.11 3.75 17.91
N ALA A 49 8.88 3.55 16.61
CA ALA A 49 8.14 4.51 15.79
C ALA A 49 6.63 4.24 15.76
N PRO A 50 5.77 5.25 15.56
CA PRO A 50 4.35 5.02 15.33
C PRO A 50 4.11 4.12 14.11
N TYR A 51 3.14 3.20 14.19
CA TYR A 51 2.76 2.30 13.09
C TYR A 51 2.61 3.01 11.73
N LEU A 52 2.07 4.23 11.68
CA LEU A 52 1.92 5.00 10.44
C LEU A 52 3.23 5.19 9.66
N LEU A 53 4.38 5.18 10.33
CA LEU A 53 5.68 5.44 9.72
C LEU A 53 6.31 4.22 9.04
N HIS A 54 5.72 3.02 9.13
CA HIS A 54 6.31 1.80 8.57
C HIS A 54 6.68 1.93 7.09
N GLY A 55 5.84 2.58 6.28
CA GLY A 55 6.12 2.81 4.87
C GLY A 55 7.36 3.69 4.64
N ARG A 56 7.45 4.82 5.37
CA ARG A 56 8.58 5.75 5.28
C ARG A 56 9.88 5.12 5.79
N LEU A 57 9.82 4.40 6.89
CA LEU A 57 10.98 3.69 7.46
C LEU A 57 11.46 2.57 6.54
N GLY A 58 10.53 1.82 5.93
CA GLY A 58 10.84 0.82 4.92
C GLY A 58 11.50 1.43 3.68
N ALA A 59 11.00 2.59 3.24
CA ALA A 59 11.61 3.35 2.15
C ALA A 59 13.05 3.79 2.48
N GLU A 60 13.30 4.31 3.68
CA GLU A 60 14.66 4.69 4.12
C GLU A 60 15.62 3.49 4.15
N LEU A 61 15.17 2.31 4.58
CA LEU A 61 15.97 1.09 4.54
C LEU A 61 16.34 0.72 3.10
N LEU A 62 15.37 0.68 2.20
CA LEU A 62 15.58 0.30 0.81
C LEU A 62 16.44 1.29 0.05
N ARG A 63 16.34 2.60 0.35
CA ARG A 63 17.23 3.63 -0.21
C ARG A 63 18.68 3.42 0.16
N LYS A 64 18.97 3.00 1.40
CA LYS A 64 20.33 2.67 1.85
C LYS A 64 20.92 1.49 1.09
N GLU A 65 20.07 0.55 0.70
CA GLU A 65 20.44 -0.64 -0.10
C GLU A 65 20.41 -0.38 -1.62
N GLY A 66 20.07 0.84 -2.07
CA GLY A 66 20.06 1.22 -3.49
C GLY A 66 18.78 0.90 -4.27
N PHE A 67 17.70 0.50 -3.60
CA PHE A 67 16.40 0.14 -4.22
C PHE A 67 15.38 1.28 -4.20
N GLU A 68 15.69 2.41 -4.88
CA GLU A 68 14.82 3.61 -4.88
C GLU A 68 13.40 3.33 -5.41
N ASN A 69 13.28 2.54 -6.47
CA ASN A 69 11.98 2.20 -7.06
C ASN A 69 11.07 1.43 -6.09
N ILE A 70 11.62 0.52 -5.29
CA ILE A 70 10.86 -0.22 -4.26
C ILE A 70 10.60 0.68 -3.05
N ALA A 71 11.57 1.52 -2.67
CA ALA A 71 11.40 2.48 -1.58
C ALA A 71 10.18 3.39 -1.79
N ARG A 72 9.97 3.86 -3.03
CA ARG A 72 8.79 4.64 -3.40
C ARG A 72 7.48 3.89 -3.18
N VAL A 73 7.43 2.58 -3.46
CA VAL A 73 6.26 1.76 -3.18
C VAL A 73 6.01 1.71 -1.67
N CYS A 74 7.05 1.49 -0.86
CA CYS A 74 6.93 1.48 0.60
C CYS A 74 6.35 2.77 1.17
N GLU A 75 6.82 3.95 0.76
CA GLU A 75 6.30 5.21 1.34
C GLU A 75 4.92 5.62 0.81
N ARG A 76 4.45 5.04 -0.30
CA ARG A 76 3.19 5.44 -0.99
C ARG A 76 2.03 4.44 -0.84
N HIS A 77 2.24 3.28 -0.20
CA HIS A 77 1.20 2.25 -0.10
C HIS A 77 0.21 2.46 1.08
N THR A 78 0.46 3.42 1.97
CA THR A 78 -0.42 3.66 3.13
C THR A 78 -1.76 4.26 2.68
N GLY A 79 -2.87 3.64 3.08
CA GLY A 79 -4.20 4.00 2.56
C GLY A 79 -4.20 3.95 1.04
N THR A 80 -4.99 4.78 0.36
CA THR A 80 -4.91 4.93 -1.10
C THR A 80 -3.88 6.00 -1.52
N GLY A 81 -2.83 6.17 -0.71
CA GLY A 81 -1.93 7.32 -0.76
C GLY A 81 -2.36 8.43 0.21
N LEU A 82 -1.40 9.25 0.63
CA LEU A 82 -1.63 10.40 1.52
C LEU A 82 -1.29 11.70 0.81
N THR A 83 -2.23 12.64 0.76
CA THR A 83 -1.96 13.98 0.23
C THR A 83 -1.27 14.84 1.28
N LYS A 84 -0.55 15.86 0.81
CA LYS A 84 0.07 16.88 1.65
C LYS A 84 -0.96 17.56 2.57
N GLU A 85 -2.14 17.85 2.03
CA GLU A 85 -3.25 18.46 2.75
C GLU A 85 -3.75 17.54 3.86
N ASN A 86 -3.94 16.24 3.56
CA ASN A 86 -4.38 15.25 4.53
C ASN A 86 -3.39 15.12 5.70
N ILE A 87 -2.09 15.07 5.39
CA ILE A 87 -1.02 15.01 6.39
C ILE A 87 -1.05 16.24 7.29
N ARG A 88 -1.18 17.43 6.70
CA ARG A 88 -1.24 18.70 7.43
C ARG A 88 -2.48 18.80 8.32
N GLU A 89 -3.66 18.53 7.78
CA GLU A 89 -4.94 18.67 8.48
C GLU A 89 -5.07 17.69 9.65
N ARG A 90 -4.59 16.45 9.45
CA ARG A 90 -4.62 15.40 10.47
C ARG A 90 -3.40 15.41 11.39
N LYS A 91 -2.46 16.34 11.18
CA LYS A 91 -1.19 16.45 11.92
C LYS A 91 -0.44 15.11 11.97
N LEU A 92 -0.40 14.41 10.83
CA LEU A 92 0.30 13.13 10.75
C LEU A 92 1.81 13.36 10.92
N PRO A 93 2.56 12.44 11.56
CA PRO A 93 4.00 12.54 11.77
C PRO A 93 4.83 12.31 10.49
N LEU A 94 4.38 12.82 9.35
CA LEU A 94 5.02 12.70 8.04
C LEU A 94 5.41 14.08 7.50
N PRO A 95 6.43 14.17 6.61
CA PRO A 95 6.71 15.39 5.88
C PRO A 95 5.47 15.92 5.13
N TYR A 96 5.36 17.24 4.99
CA TYR A 96 4.26 17.87 4.25
C TYR A 96 4.47 17.76 2.74
N GLU A 97 4.37 16.53 2.25
CA GLU A 97 4.61 16.10 0.87
C GLU A 97 3.48 15.16 0.41
N ASP A 98 3.45 14.87 -0.88
CA ASP A 98 2.46 13.98 -1.48
C ASP A 98 3.02 12.56 -1.59
N PHE A 99 2.35 11.61 -0.95
CA PHE A 99 2.69 10.18 -0.94
C PHE A 99 1.64 9.35 -1.66
N ARG A 100 1.00 9.89 -2.70
CA ARG A 100 0.10 9.10 -3.55
C ARG A 100 0.88 8.21 -4.51
N PRO A 101 0.37 7.00 -4.83
CA PRO A 101 0.97 6.17 -5.86
C PRO A 101 0.83 6.83 -7.24
N GLU A 102 1.94 6.95 -7.95
CA GLU A 102 2.05 7.64 -9.25
C GLU A 102 2.04 6.63 -10.41
N THR A 103 2.84 5.57 -10.30
CA THR A 103 2.99 4.55 -11.35
C THR A 103 1.89 3.48 -11.27
N TRP A 104 1.69 2.72 -12.36
CA TRP A 104 0.77 1.59 -12.35
C TRP A 104 1.15 0.52 -11.32
N ALA A 105 2.44 0.21 -11.20
CA ALA A 105 2.94 -0.75 -10.23
C ALA A 105 2.71 -0.26 -8.77
N GLU A 106 2.96 1.02 -8.48
CA GLU A 106 2.68 1.60 -7.17
C GLU A 106 1.18 1.53 -6.83
N LYS A 107 0.30 1.89 -7.79
CA LYS A 107 -1.17 1.82 -7.62
C LYS A 107 -1.64 0.39 -7.41
N LEU A 108 -1.10 -0.55 -8.18
CA LEU A 108 -1.44 -1.96 -8.09
C LEU A 108 -1.12 -2.55 -6.72
N ILE A 109 0.09 -2.30 -6.21
CA ILE A 109 0.50 -2.83 -4.90
C ILE A 109 -0.33 -2.17 -3.79
N CYS A 110 -0.54 -0.86 -3.89
CA CYS A 110 -1.40 -0.11 -2.97
C CYS A 110 -2.83 -0.66 -2.95
N TYR A 111 -3.40 -0.99 -4.13
CA TYR A 111 -4.71 -1.62 -4.28
C TYR A 111 -4.75 -3.03 -3.67
N ALA A 112 -3.81 -3.90 -4.06
CA ALA A 112 -3.75 -5.29 -3.61
C ALA A 112 -3.61 -5.42 -2.09
N ASP A 113 -2.84 -4.53 -1.45
CA ASP A 113 -2.67 -4.46 0.01
C ASP A 113 -4.01 -4.29 0.76
N LYS A 114 -4.97 -3.52 0.24
CA LYS A 114 -6.21 -3.19 0.97
C LYS A 114 -7.13 -4.34 1.27
N PHE A 115 -6.97 -5.43 0.53
CA PHE A 115 -7.74 -6.64 0.75
C PHE A 115 -7.29 -7.42 1.98
N TYR A 116 -6.10 -7.14 2.52
CA TYR A 116 -5.51 -7.92 3.59
C TYR A 116 -5.33 -7.10 4.86
N SER A 117 -5.29 -7.80 6.00
CA SER A 117 -5.14 -7.20 7.32
C SER A 117 -4.05 -7.91 8.09
N LYS A 118 -3.12 -7.16 8.66
CA LYS A 118 -2.05 -7.71 9.50
C LYS A 118 -2.59 -8.38 10.78
N SER A 119 -3.74 -7.93 11.28
CA SER A 119 -4.41 -8.49 12.46
C SER A 119 -5.31 -9.70 12.19
N LYS A 120 -5.66 -9.96 10.93
CA LYS A 120 -6.50 -11.09 10.49
C LYS A 120 -5.95 -11.63 9.16
N PRO A 121 -4.73 -12.20 9.18
CA PRO A 121 -4.02 -12.59 7.96
C PRO A 121 -4.74 -13.68 7.15
N GLU A 122 -5.61 -14.46 7.78
CA GLU A 122 -6.41 -15.50 7.14
C GLU A 122 -7.58 -14.96 6.30
N GLN A 123 -7.93 -13.67 6.45
CA GLN A 123 -9.10 -13.07 5.80
C GLN A 123 -8.69 -12.26 4.57
N CYS A 124 -9.27 -12.61 3.42
CA CYS A 124 -9.29 -11.75 2.25
C CYS A 124 -10.62 -10.98 2.25
N ARG A 125 -10.55 -9.65 2.22
CA ARG A 125 -11.75 -8.80 2.08
C ARG A 125 -12.33 -8.89 0.66
N SER A 126 -13.63 -8.66 0.53
CA SER A 126 -14.24 -8.30 -0.75
C SER A 126 -14.04 -6.80 -1.06
N ILE A 127 -14.31 -6.36 -2.29
CA ILE A 127 -14.32 -4.93 -2.65
C ILE A 127 -15.24 -4.14 -1.72
N GLU A 128 -16.45 -4.64 -1.45
CA GLU A 128 -17.40 -4.01 -0.54
C GLU A 128 -16.85 -3.87 0.89
N GLN A 129 -16.24 -4.94 1.42
CA GLN A 129 -15.63 -4.91 2.76
C GLN A 129 -14.43 -3.95 2.82
N THR A 130 -13.61 -3.93 1.77
CA THR A 130 -12.48 -3.01 1.66
C THR A 130 -12.96 -1.56 1.60
N THR A 131 -13.98 -1.25 0.79
CA THR A 131 -14.62 0.07 0.71
C THR A 131 -15.11 0.55 2.07
N LYS A 132 -15.89 -0.28 2.79
CA LYS A 132 -16.36 0.05 4.16
C LYS A 132 -15.19 0.33 5.12
N SER A 133 -14.07 -0.37 4.95
CA SER A 133 -12.88 -0.14 5.77
C SER A 133 -12.17 1.19 5.47
N LEU A 134 -12.34 1.73 4.26
CA LEU A 134 -11.75 2.98 3.79
C LEU A 134 -12.62 4.21 4.11
N GLU A 135 -13.94 4.05 4.19
CA GLU A 135 -14.89 5.15 4.50
C GLU A 135 -14.53 5.93 5.76
N LYS A 136 -14.00 5.26 6.79
CA LYS A 136 -13.54 5.90 8.04
C LYS A 136 -12.40 6.92 7.84
N PHE A 137 -11.73 6.88 6.68
CA PHE A 137 -10.67 7.80 6.31
C PHE A 137 -11.11 8.85 5.28
N GLY A 138 -12.36 8.84 4.83
CA GLY A 138 -12.95 9.81 3.91
C GLY A 138 -13.26 9.26 2.52
N ASP A 139 -14.21 9.92 1.85
CA ASP A 139 -14.80 9.45 0.59
C ASP A 139 -13.83 9.46 -0.60
N GLU A 140 -12.82 10.33 -0.59
CA GLU A 140 -11.84 10.43 -1.69
C GLU A 140 -11.05 9.13 -1.85
N GLY A 141 -10.64 8.51 -0.75
CA GLY A 141 -9.92 7.23 -0.78
C GLY A 141 -10.80 6.10 -1.30
N VAL A 142 -12.09 6.10 -0.94
CA VAL A 142 -13.06 5.14 -1.46
C VAL A 142 -13.22 5.27 -2.98
N LYS A 143 -13.42 6.50 -3.49
CA LYS A 143 -13.56 6.76 -4.94
C LYS A 143 -12.33 6.31 -5.71
N LEU A 144 -11.14 6.58 -5.18
CA LEU A 144 -9.90 6.16 -5.81
C LEU A 144 -9.74 4.64 -5.83
N PHE A 145 -10.04 3.97 -4.70
CA PHE A 145 -10.04 2.51 -4.62
C PHE A 145 -11.01 1.86 -5.61
N LEU A 146 -12.23 2.38 -5.75
CA LEU A 146 -13.21 1.88 -6.72
C LEU A 146 -12.77 2.11 -8.17
N THR A 147 -12.09 3.22 -8.45
CA THR A 147 -11.49 3.47 -9.77
C THR A 147 -10.42 2.41 -10.08
N TRP A 148 -9.58 2.07 -9.11
CA TRP A 148 -8.61 0.97 -9.28
C TRP A 148 -9.28 -0.39 -9.43
N ALA A 149 -10.34 -0.66 -8.68
CA ALA A 149 -11.10 -1.90 -8.82
C ALA A 149 -11.65 -2.08 -10.24
N ALA A 150 -12.25 -1.03 -10.81
CA ALA A 150 -12.75 -1.06 -12.18
C ALA A 150 -11.65 -1.27 -13.25
N ILE A 151 -10.39 -0.93 -12.94
CA ILE A 151 -9.25 -1.11 -13.85
C ILE A 151 -8.64 -2.51 -13.69
N PHE A 152 -8.37 -2.93 -12.46
CA PHE A 152 -7.58 -4.14 -12.14
C PHE A 152 -8.42 -5.41 -12.00
N GLU A 153 -9.68 -5.27 -11.62
CA GLU A 153 -10.62 -6.37 -11.39
C GLU A 153 -12.03 -5.93 -11.82
N PRO A 154 -12.25 -5.55 -13.10
CA PRO A 154 -13.58 -5.23 -13.60
C PRO A 154 -14.51 -6.43 -13.41
N GLU A 155 -15.77 -6.16 -13.02
CA GLU A 155 -16.80 -7.20 -13.01
C GLU A 155 -17.01 -7.70 -14.46
N GLU A 156 -16.94 -9.03 -14.65
CA GLU A 156 -17.20 -9.71 -15.93
C GLU A 156 -18.64 -9.58 -16.39
#